data_AF-A0A8S9LMK7-F1
#
_entry.id   AF-A0A8S9LMK7-F1
#
_cell.length_a   1.000
_cell.length_b   1.000
_cell.length_c   1.000
_cell.angle_alpha   90.00
_cell.angle_beta   90.00
_cell.angle_gamma   90.00
#
_symmetry.space_group_name_H-M   'P 1'
#
loop_
_entity.id
_entity.type
_entity.pdbx_description
1 polymer ?
#
loop_
_entity_poly.entity_id
_entity_poly.type
_entity_poly.pdbx_seq_one_letter_code
_entity_poly.pdbx_strand_id
1 'polypeptide(L)'
;MNNLPEDCIAKILSLTSPRDVCRSSAVSRCFRSAADSDHVWNHFLPSEFPEDFRAPEGLPTKKHLFFSLVHNPLLLHGSQLVNLLLLLL
;
A
#
# COMPACT_ATOMS: atom_id res chain seq x y z
N MET A 1 -2.98 10.42 28.75
CA MET A 1 -2.73 9.31 27.83
C MET A 1 -1.96 9.86 26.63
N ASN A 2 -0.74 9.39 26.42
CA ASN A 2 0.11 9.82 25.29
C ASN A 2 -0.30 9.01 24.06
N ASN A 3 -1.28 9.51 23.32
CA ASN A 3 -1.67 8.88 22.06
C ASN A 3 -0.61 9.21 21.00
N LEU A 4 -0.17 8.19 20.26
CA LEU A 4 0.73 8.41 19.13
C LEU A 4 -0.03 9.15 18.01
N PRO A 5 0.55 10.19 17.39
CA PRO A 5 -0.07 10.88 16.25
C PRO A 5 -0.35 9.92 15.08
N GLU A 6 -1.39 10.22 14.30
CA GLU A 6 -1.81 9.39 13.17
C GLU A 6 -0.70 9.22 12.12
N ASP A 7 0.05 10.29 11.81
CA ASP A 7 1.17 10.24 10.87
C ASP A 7 2.29 9.32 11.34
N CYS A 8 2.53 9.26 12.65
CA CYS A 8 3.49 8.32 13.22
C CYS A 8 3.00 6.88 13.09
N ILE A 9 1.70 6.62 13.29
CA ILE A 9 1.11 5.30 13.04
C ILE A 9 1.24 4.93 11.56
N ALA A 10 0.90 5.85 10.64
CA ALA A 10 1.03 5.64 9.20
C ALA A 10 2.49 5.35 8.80
N LYS A 11 3.45 6.05 9.41
CA LYS A 11 4.87 5.79 9.18
C LYS A 11 5.32 4.42 9.69
N ILE A 12 4.81 3.96 10.84
CA ILE A 12 5.09 2.60 11.33
C ILE A 12 4.48 1.57 10.37
N LEU A 13 3.21 1.75 9.98
CA LEU A 13 2.50 0.84 9.09
C LEU A 13 3.16 0.72 7.71
N SER A 14 3.71 1.80 7.16
CA SER A 14 4.43 1.76 5.87
C SER A 14 5.70 0.91 5.88
N LEU A 15 6.24 0.61 7.08
CA LEU A 15 7.40 -0.25 7.27
C LEU A 15 7.02 -1.72 7.56
N THR A 16 5.73 -2.04 7.56
CA THR A 16 5.20 -3.40 7.77
C THR A 16 4.75 -4.04 6.45
N SER A 17 4.16 -5.25 6.51
CA SER A 17 3.57 -5.88 5.32
C SER A 17 2.17 -5.32 5.02
N PRO A 18 1.70 -5.28 3.75
CA PRO A 18 0.31 -4.94 3.43
C PRO A 18 -0.73 -5.75 4.20
N ARG A 19 -0.43 -7.03 4.49
CA ARG A 19 -1.28 -7.89 5.33
C ARG A 19 -1.42 -7.32 6.74
N ASP A 20 -0.31 -6.89 7.34
CA ASP A 20 -0.30 -6.31 8.69
C ASP A 20 -0.98 -4.94 8.72
N VAL A 21 -0.84 -4.14 7.66
CA VAL A 21 -1.61 -2.90 7.48
C VAL A 21 -3.11 -3.18 7.48
N CYS A 22 -3.57 -4.15 6.68
CA CYS A 22 -4.97 -4.55 6.64
C CYS A 22 -5.48 -5.03 8.00
N ARG A 23 -4.73 -5.86 8.71
CA ARG A 23 -5.09 -6.33 10.06
C ARG A 23 -5.16 -5.17 11.07
N SER A 24 -4.18 -4.28 11.03
CA SER A 24 -4.11 -3.11 11.91
C SER A 24 -5.32 -2.19 11.73
N SER A 25 -5.80 -2.03 10.49
CA SER A 25 -6.99 -1.22 10.19
C SER A 25 -8.26 -1.66 10.94
N ALA A 26 -8.35 -2.94 11.35
CA ALA A 26 -9.50 -3.48 12.08
C ALA A 26 -9.45 -3.18 13.59
N VAL A 27 -8.33 -2.69 14.13
CA VAL A 27 -8.13 -2.49 15.56
C VAL A 27 -8.87 -1.27 16.10
N SER A 28 -8.81 -0.13 15.38
CA SER A 28 -9.49 1.10 15.81
C SER A 28 -9.69 2.08 14.65
N ARG A 29 -10.53 3.11 14.86
CA ARG A 29 -10.74 4.18 13.85
C ARG A 29 -9.45 4.93 13.49
N CYS A 30 -8.57 5.16 14.46
CA CYS A 30 -7.29 5.85 14.23
C CYS A 30 -6.34 4.98 13.40
N PHE A 31 -6.22 3.69 13.73
CA PHE A 31 -5.44 2.76 12.92
C PHE A 31 -6.02 2.57 11.52
N ARG A 32 -7.35 2.56 11.37
CA ARG A 32 -7.99 2.50 10.06
C ARG A 32 -7.65 3.72 9.20
N SER A 33 -7.78 4.93 9.77
CA SER A 33 -7.43 6.18 9.08
C SER A 33 -5.97 6.18 8.63
N ALA A 34 -5.06 5.83 9.54
CA ALA A 34 -3.63 5.70 9.22
C ALA A 34 -3.34 4.64 8.15
N ALA A 35 -4.00 3.47 8.22
CA ALA A 35 -3.83 2.37 7.28
C ALA A 35 -4.40 2.67 5.87
N ASP A 36 -5.38 3.56 5.78
CA ASP A 36 -5.99 3.99 4.51
C ASP A 36 -5.22 5.16 3.86
N SER A 37 -4.24 5.74 4.56
CA SER A 37 -3.43 6.85 4.06
C SER A 37 -2.57 6.45 2.87
N ASP A 38 -2.54 7.30 1.84
CA ASP A 38 -1.66 7.16 0.69
C ASP A 38 -0.17 7.15 1.06
N HIS A 39 0.21 7.66 2.24
CA HIS A 39 1.57 7.54 2.75
C HIS A 39 2.00 6.09 2.91
N VAL A 40 1.10 5.23 3.41
CA VAL A 40 1.35 3.80 3.61
C VAL A 40 1.50 3.10 2.27
N TRP A 41 0.53 3.27 1.38
CA TRP A 41 0.47 2.53 0.11
C TRP A 41 1.53 2.96 -0.90
N ASN A 42 2.05 4.20 -0.80
CA ASN A 42 3.23 4.61 -1.56
C ASN A 42 4.45 3.72 -1.36
N HIS A 43 4.63 3.19 -0.15
CA HIS A 43 5.78 2.35 0.16
C HIS A 43 5.68 0.96 -0.48
N PHE A 44 4.47 0.54 -0.88
CA PHE A 44 4.22 -0.75 -1.50
C PHE A 44 4.08 -0.68 -3.01
N LEU A 45 4.03 0.52 -3.57
CA LEU A 45 3.98 0.75 -5.00
C LEU A 45 5.40 0.93 -5.56
N PRO A 46 5.63 0.61 -6.85
CA PRO A 46 6.85 1.00 -7.52
C PRO A 46 7.08 2.52 -7.39
N SER A 47 8.33 2.93 -7.13
CA SER A 47 8.68 4.35 -7.11
C SER A 47 8.52 5.00 -8.49
N GLU A 48 8.69 4.20 -9.55
CA GLU A 48 8.51 4.61 -10.94
C GLU A 48 7.66 3.57 -11.65
N PHE A 49 6.71 4.06 -12.44
CA PHE A 49 5.90 3.23 -13.34
C PHE A 49 6.48 3.29 -14.75
N PRO A 50 6.29 2.25 -15.58
CA PRO A 50 6.63 2.29 -17.01
C PRO A 50 5.99 3.49 -17.71
N GLU A 51 6.62 4.03 -18.76
CA GLU A 51 6.07 5.16 -19.52
C GLU A 51 4.68 4.85 -20.11
N ASP A 52 4.46 3.61 -20.53
CA ASP A 52 3.19 3.14 -21.07
C ASP A 52 2.16 2.79 -19.97
N PHE A 53 2.52 2.93 -18.69
CA PHE A 53 1.59 2.64 -17.61
C PHE A 53 0.53 3.71 -17.52
N ARG A 54 -0.72 3.28 -17.69
CA ARG A 54 -1.88 4.10 -17.42
C ARG A 54 -2.59 3.53 -16.19
N ALA A 55 -2.62 4.33 -15.12
CA ALA A 55 -3.43 3.99 -13.96
C ALA A 55 -4.90 3.84 -14.39
N PRO A 56 -5.62 2.81 -13.92
CA PRO A 56 -7.05 2.68 -14.18
C PRO A 56 -7.79 3.96 -13.77
N GLU A 57 -8.69 4.42 -14.63
CA GLU A 57 -9.48 5.63 -14.38
C GLU A 57 -10.41 5.41 -13.17
N GLY A 58 -10.56 6.45 -12.34
CA GLY A 58 -11.47 6.42 -11.19
C GLY A 58 -10.95 5.77 -9.92
N LEU A 59 -9.66 5.43 -9.83
CA LEU A 59 -9.06 4.98 -8.57
C LEU A 59 -8.82 6.17 -7.62
N PRO A 60 -9.50 6.25 -6.46
CA PRO A 60 -9.45 7.43 -5.62
C PRO A 60 -8.21 7.50 -4.73
N THR A 61 -7.53 6.37 -4.49
CA THR A 61 -6.40 6.29 -3.55
C THR A 61 -5.33 5.31 -4.03
N LYS A 62 -4.12 5.43 -3.49
CA LYS A 62 -2.99 4.54 -3.79
C LYS A 62 -3.20 3.12 -3.27
N LYS A 63 -4.03 2.95 -2.24
CA LYS A 63 -4.53 1.64 -1.81
C LYS A 63 -5.27 0.93 -2.93
N HIS A 64 -6.20 1.61 -3.59
CA HIS A 64 -6.97 1.02 -4.70
C HIS A 64 -6.07 0.68 -5.88
N LEU A 65 -5.09 1.53 -6.18
CA LEU A 65 -4.07 1.24 -7.19
C LEU A 65 -3.26 -0.01 -6.83
N PHE A 66 -2.79 -0.13 -5.60
CA PHE A 66 -2.07 -1.32 -5.14
C PHE A 66 -2.89 -2.60 -5.37
N PHE A 67 -4.15 -2.64 -4.92
CA PHE A 67 -5.01 -3.81 -5.12
C PHE A 67 -5.32 -4.07 -6.60
N SER A 68 -5.45 -3.03 -7.42
CA SER A 68 -5.64 -3.19 -8.86
C SER A 68 -4.44 -3.88 -9.52
N LEU A 69 -3.22 -3.52 -9.12
CA LEU A 69 -1.97 -4.11 -9.60
C LEU A 69 -1.74 -5.54 -9.10
N VAL A 70 -2.23 -5.88 -7.90
CA VAL A 70 -2.24 -7.27 -7.42
C VAL A 70 -3.03 -8.17 -8.37
N HIS A 71 -4.16 -7.68 -8.88
CA HIS A 71 -5.01 -8.43 -9.81
C HIS A 71 -4.54 -8.33 -11.27
N ASN A 72 -3.85 -7.25 -11.65
CA ASN A 72 -3.32 -7.00 -12.99
C ASN A 72 -1.85 -6.58 -12.90
N PRO A 73 -0.92 -7.53 -12.72
CA PRO A 73 0.49 -7.21 -12.51
C PRO A 73 1.10 -6.61 -13.78
N LEU A 74 1.87 -5.53 -13.60
CA LEU A 74 2.63 -4.91 -14.69
C LEU A 74 3.86 -5.76 -15.02
N LEU A 75 4.07 -6.06 -16.30
CA LEU A 75 5.33 -6.67 -16.75
C LEU A 75 6.44 -5.61 -16.75
N LEU A 76 7.00 -5.32 -15.58
CA LEU A 76 8.21 -4.52 -15.44
C LEU A 76 9.41 -5.34 -15.93
N HIS A 77 10.05 -4.87 -17.00
CA HIS A 77 11.22 -5.53 -17.57
C HIS A 77 12.37 -5.57 -16.55
N GLY A 78 12.73 -6.76 -16.06
CA GLY A 78 14.06 -7.02 -15.48
C GLY A 78 14.19 -7.17 -13.96
N SER A 79 13.40 -6.51 -13.10
CA SER A 79 13.51 -6.76 -11.65
C SER A 79 12.41 -6.10 -10.81
N GLN A 80 11.95 -6.85 -9.80
CA GLN A 80 11.08 -6.48 -8.66
C GLN A 80 9.56 -6.68 -8.79
N LEU A 81 9.13 -7.80 -9.39
CA LEU A 81 7.85 -8.42 -8.99
C LEU A 81 8.04 -9.72 -8.19
N VAL A 82 9.11 -9.81 -7.39
CA VAL A 82 9.27 -10.98 -6.50
C VAL A 82 8.52 -10.81 -5.17
N ASN A 83 7.98 -9.63 -4.84
CA ASN A 83 7.41 -9.39 -3.51
C ASN A 83 5.88 -9.36 -3.42
N LEU A 84 5.15 -9.34 -4.55
CA LEU A 84 3.67 -9.35 -4.49
C LEU A 84 3.09 -10.75 -4.20
N LEU A 85 3.75 -11.81 -4.66
CA LEU A 85 3.33 -13.20 -4.37
C LEU A 85 3.73 -13.67 -2.96
N LEU A 86 4.81 -13.14 -2.36
CA LEU A 86 5.24 -13.52 -1.01
C LEU A 86 4.41 -12.87 0.11
N LEU A 87 3.67 -11.78 -0.18
CA LEU A 87 2.81 -11.12 0.81
C LEU A 87 1.46 -11.82 1.05
N LEU A 88 1.14 -12.84 0.25
CA LEU A 88 -0.02 -13.72 0.42
C LEU A 88 0.33 -15.08 1.07
N LEU A 89 1.61 -15.38 1.29
CA LEU A 89 2.08 -16.39 2.26
C LEU A 89 2.45 -15.74 3.60
#